data_AF-A0A3E0WS33-F1
#
_entry.id   AF-A0A3E0WS33-F1
#
_cell.length_a   1.000
_cell.length_b   1.000
_cell.length_c   1.000
_cell.angle_alpha   90.00
_cell.angle_beta   90.00
_cell.angle_gamma   90.00
#
_symmetry.space_group_name_H-M   'P 1'
#
loop_
_entity.id
_entity.type
_entity.pdbx_description
1 polymer ?
#
loop_
_entity_poly.entity_id
_entity_poly.type
_entity_poly.pdbx_seq_one_letter_code
_entity_poly.pdbx_strand_id
1 'polypeptide(L)'
;MTRFKKIGVYLFFCVFLLSIFFNYRYYQTIKEEEQQFAYLFTDFYYEVDETIDSLEFLLTHDPEGNKLIDSMVSFLNQLTRIDFMLRRVPYYFFSEGGVSNSVGAAANYIERGTKHKGQFIPPFLEDGRLNGQERAFLQELNSFLLQVQYALNGLEKRSDVPIRDLDKVRFDRVLTENVYNEIYHYRFLEAYVKEGKESN
;
A
#
# COMPACT_ATOMS: atom_id res chain seq x y z
N MET A 1 -7.64 33.63 -56.78
CA MET A 1 -6.99 32.91 -55.65
C MET A 1 -6.27 31.69 -56.22
N THR A 2 -4.93 31.73 -56.32
CA THR A 2 -4.11 30.70 -56.98
C THR A 2 -4.33 29.32 -56.36
N ARG A 3 -4.32 28.24 -57.15
CA ARG A 3 -4.57 26.85 -56.69
C ARG A 3 -3.72 26.48 -55.46
N PHE A 4 -2.49 26.99 -55.38
CA PHE A 4 -1.59 26.85 -54.23
C PHE A 4 -2.17 27.40 -52.91
N LYS A 5 -2.86 28.54 -52.93
CA LYS A 5 -3.52 29.10 -51.73
C LYS A 5 -4.68 28.20 -51.26
N LYS A 6 -5.43 27.58 -52.19
CA LYS A 6 -6.49 26.63 -51.85
C LYS A 6 -5.92 25.36 -51.21
N ILE A 7 -4.86 24.80 -51.79
CA ILE A 7 -4.15 23.63 -51.23
C ILE A 7 -3.60 23.93 -49.83
N GLY A 8 -3.00 25.10 -49.61
CA GLY A 8 -2.53 25.53 -48.29
C GLY A 8 -3.65 25.62 -47.25
N VAL A 9 -4.83 26.13 -47.63
CA VAL A 9 -6.01 26.17 -46.74
C VAL A 9 -6.50 24.77 -46.39
N TYR A 10 -6.57 23.85 -47.37
CA TYR A 10 -6.96 22.46 -47.09
C TYR A 10 -5.95 21.73 -46.19
N LEU A 11 -4.64 21.92 -46.42
CA LEU A 11 -3.59 21.37 -45.56
C LEU A 11 -3.68 21.92 -44.14
N PHE A 12 -3.87 23.23 -43.98
CA PHE A 12 -4.06 23.85 -42.68
C PHE A 12 -5.28 23.26 -41.95
N PHE A 13 -6.40 23.11 -42.65
CA PHE A 13 -7.62 22.53 -42.07
C PHE A 13 -7.40 21.07 -41.66
N CYS A 14 -6.70 20.27 -42.47
CA CYS A 14 -6.34 18.90 -42.11
C CYS A 14 -5.44 18.82 -40.87
N VAL A 15 -4.39 19.65 -40.78
CA VAL A 15 -3.50 19.69 -39.61
C VAL A 15 -4.26 20.15 -38.36
N PHE A 16 -5.15 21.13 -38.51
CA PHE A 16 -5.98 21.62 -37.41
C PHE A 16 -6.93 20.53 -36.89
N LEU A 17 -7.59 19.79 -37.78
CA LEU A 17 -8.45 18.66 -37.39
C LEU A 17 -7.66 17.53 -36.71
N LEU A 18 -6.47 17.20 -37.23
CA LEU A 18 -5.57 16.22 -36.59
C LEU A 18 -5.16 16.69 -35.20
N SER A 19 -4.81 17.97 -35.03
CA SER A 19 -4.45 18.55 -33.74
C SER A 19 -5.59 18.45 -32.72
N ILE A 20 -6.83 18.77 -33.12
CA ILE A 20 -8.01 18.60 -32.26
C ILE A 20 -8.21 17.12 -31.90
N PHE A 21 -8.10 16.21 -32.87
CA PHE A 21 -8.28 14.78 -32.62
C PHE A 21 -7.26 14.24 -31.61
N PHE A 22 -5.97 14.55 -31.80
CA PHE A 22 -4.92 14.14 -30.87
C PHE A 22 -5.09 14.77 -29.48
N ASN A 23 -5.46 16.06 -29.41
CA ASN A 23 -5.70 16.73 -28.14
C ASN A 23 -6.89 16.12 -27.39
N TYR A 24 -7.97 15.80 -28.10
CA TYR A 24 -9.13 15.13 -27.52
C TYR A 24 -8.80 13.73 -27.00
N ARG A 25 -8.06 12.92 -27.79
CA ARG A 25 -7.57 11.61 -27.35
C ARG A 25 -6.69 11.71 -26.11
N TYR A 26 -5.76 12.66 -26.10
CA TYR A 26 -4.91 12.93 -24.96
C TYR A 26 -5.70 13.32 -23.70
N TYR A 27 -6.70 14.19 -23.84
CA TYR A 27 -7.61 14.55 -22.75
C TYR A 27 -8.41 13.36 -22.21
N GLN A 28 -8.91 12.49 -23.10
CA GLN A 28 -9.59 11.26 -22.68
C GLN A 28 -8.66 10.33 -21.90
N THR A 29 -7.43 10.11 -22.38
CA THR A 29 -6.45 9.28 -21.69
C THR A 29 -6.13 9.80 -20.29
N ILE A 30 -5.87 11.10 -20.14
CA ILE A 30 -5.64 11.70 -18.82
C ILE A 30 -6.84 11.47 -17.89
N LYS A 31 -8.05 11.68 -18.38
CA LYS A 31 -9.26 11.51 -17.57
C LYS A 31 -9.44 10.04 -17.12
N GLU A 32 -9.18 9.08 -18.00
CA GLU A 32 -9.23 7.66 -17.66
C GLU A 32 -8.15 7.30 -16.63
N GLU A 33 -6.93 7.82 -16.78
CA GLU A 33 -5.84 7.62 -15.83
C GLU A 33 -6.10 8.25 -14.46
N GLU A 34 -6.75 9.41 -14.40
CA GLU A 34 -7.18 10.05 -13.15
C GLU A 34 -8.25 9.22 -12.45
N GLN A 35 -9.23 8.70 -13.19
CA GLN A 35 -10.26 7.83 -12.64
C GLN A 35 -9.68 6.52 -12.10
N GLN A 36 -8.81 5.86 -12.86
CA GLN A 36 -8.16 4.62 -12.43
C GLN A 36 -7.32 4.84 -11.16
N PHE A 37 -6.61 5.96 -11.07
CA PHE A 37 -5.90 6.31 -9.85
C PHE A 37 -6.83 6.56 -8.68
N ALA A 38 -7.93 7.30 -8.88
CA ALA A 38 -8.91 7.54 -7.81
C ALA A 38 -9.46 6.22 -7.25
N TYR A 39 -9.76 5.23 -8.11
CA TYR A 39 -10.15 3.89 -7.68
C TYR A 39 -9.04 3.18 -6.90
N LEU A 40 -7.82 3.10 -7.46
CA LEU A 40 -6.67 2.48 -6.80
C LEU A 40 -6.41 3.08 -5.41
N PHE A 41 -6.40 4.41 -5.31
CA PHE A 41 -6.15 5.11 -4.06
C PHE A 41 -7.25 4.84 -3.03
N THR A 42 -8.52 4.91 -3.46
CA THR A 42 -9.66 4.65 -2.57
C THR A 42 -9.64 3.21 -2.05
N ASP A 43 -9.43 2.24 -2.92
CA ASP A 43 -9.39 0.82 -2.55
C ASP A 43 -8.20 0.54 -1.62
N PHE A 44 -7.02 1.07 -1.94
CA PHE A 44 -5.83 0.93 -1.10
C PHE A 44 -6.03 1.54 0.30
N TYR A 45 -6.64 2.72 0.34
CA TYR A 45 -6.93 3.41 1.58
C TYR A 45 -7.82 2.58 2.50
N TYR A 46 -8.95 2.09 1.98
CA TYR A 46 -9.89 1.29 2.76
C TYR A 46 -9.30 -0.06 3.17
N GLU A 47 -8.51 -0.71 2.32
CA GLU A 47 -7.86 -1.97 2.69
C GLU A 47 -6.86 -1.76 3.84
N VAL A 48 -6.08 -0.66 3.84
CA VAL A 48 -5.21 -0.29 4.97
C VAL A 48 -6.03 -0.04 6.24
N ASP A 49 -7.15 0.68 6.11
CA ASP A 49 -8.02 1.02 7.23
C ASP A 49 -8.65 -0.23 7.89
N GLU A 50 -9.22 -1.12 7.08
CA GLU A 50 -9.79 -2.39 7.55
C GLU A 50 -8.73 -3.32 8.17
N THR A 51 -7.49 -3.26 7.66
CA THR A 51 -6.37 -4.02 8.22
C THR A 51 -5.98 -3.51 9.60
N ILE A 52 -6.00 -2.18 9.82
CA ILE A 52 -5.78 -1.58 11.13
C ILE A 52 -6.85 -2.07 12.12
N ASP A 53 -8.13 -2.04 11.75
CA ASP A 53 -9.21 -2.55 12.61
C ASP A 53 -9.03 -4.02 12.99
N SER A 54 -8.64 -4.84 12.02
CA SER A 54 -8.43 -6.27 12.22
C SER A 54 -7.28 -6.54 13.19
N LEU A 55 -6.23 -5.71 13.12
CA LEU A 55 -5.09 -5.82 14.00
C LEU A 55 -5.34 -5.22 15.40
N GLU A 56 -6.08 -4.12 15.50
CA GLU A 56 -6.58 -3.60 16.79
C GLU A 56 -7.47 -4.63 17.49
N PHE A 57 -8.29 -5.36 16.74
CA PHE A 57 -9.08 -6.48 17.27
C PHE A 57 -8.18 -7.56 17.86
N LEU A 58 -7.18 -8.04 17.10
CA LEU A 58 -6.22 -9.06 17.56
C LEU A 58 -5.49 -8.63 18.84
N LEU A 59 -5.05 -7.37 18.91
CA LEU A 59 -4.30 -6.83 20.04
C LEU A 59 -5.17 -6.58 21.28
N THR A 60 -6.41 -6.13 21.10
CA THR A 60 -7.28 -5.68 22.20
C THR A 60 -8.15 -6.80 22.77
N HIS A 61 -8.72 -7.64 21.90
CA HIS A 61 -9.66 -8.68 22.31
C HIS A 61 -8.99 -10.00 22.66
N ASP A 62 -7.70 -10.12 22.31
CA ASP A 62 -6.87 -11.27 22.62
C ASP A 62 -7.53 -12.63 22.33
N PRO A 63 -7.92 -12.89 21.06
CA PRO A 63 -8.55 -14.15 20.72
C PRO A 63 -7.58 -15.31 20.94
N GLU A 64 -8.12 -16.47 21.30
CA GLU A 64 -7.35 -17.71 21.49
C GLU A 64 -7.92 -18.86 20.66
N GLY A 65 -7.11 -19.89 20.42
CA GLY A 65 -7.47 -21.12 19.72
C GLY A 65 -7.97 -20.85 18.30
N ASN A 66 -9.07 -21.48 17.91
CA ASN A 66 -9.62 -21.35 16.55
C ASN A 66 -9.99 -19.90 16.20
N LYS A 67 -10.46 -19.11 17.15
CA LYS A 67 -10.80 -17.70 16.89
C LYS A 67 -9.56 -16.89 16.51
N LEU A 68 -8.43 -17.15 17.17
CA LEU A 68 -7.17 -16.50 16.82
C LEU A 68 -6.75 -16.89 15.40
N ILE A 69 -6.81 -18.18 15.09
CA ILE A 69 -6.43 -18.71 13.77
C ILE A 69 -7.29 -18.05 12.68
N ASP A 70 -8.62 -18.04 12.84
CA ASP A 70 -9.54 -17.45 11.87
C ASP A 70 -9.26 -15.94 11.68
N SER A 71 -9.08 -15.20 12.78
CA SER A 71 -8.76 -13.77 12.73
C SER A 71 -7.40 -13.50 12.07
N MET A 72 -6.38 -14.29 12.38
CA MET A 72 -5.05 -14.16 11.78
C MET A 72 -5.03 -14.52 10.30
N VAL A 73 -5.79 -15.54 9.88
CA VAL A 73 -5.96 -15.86 8.45
C VAL A 73 -6.65 -14.72 7.71
N SER A 74 -7.71 -14.14 8.27
CA SER A 74 -8.36 -12.96 7.70
C SER A 74 -7.39 -11.79 7.56
N PHE A 75 -6.63 -11.52 8.62
CA PHE A 75 -5.62 -10.47 8.66
C PHE A 75 -4.50 -10.68 7.62
N LEU A 76 -3.97 -11.91 7.51
CA LEU A 76 -2.97 -12.26 6.50
C LEU A 76 -3.48 -12.07 5.07
N ASN A 77 -4.76 -12.36 4.82
CA ASN A 77 -5.37 -12.11 3.50
C ASN A 77 -5.42 -10.62 3.17
N GLN A 78 -5.74 -9.76 4.15
CA GLN A 78 -5.73 -8.30 3.97
C GLN A 78 -4.32 -7.78 3.70
N LEU A 79 -3.32 -8.20 4.48
CA LEU A 79 -1.92 -7.84 4.21
C LEU A 79 -1.47 -8.27 2.80
N THR A 80 -1.89 -9.45 2.36
CA THR A 80 -1.57 -9.97 1.02
C THR A 80 -2.25 -9.16 -0.09
N ARG A 81 -3.47 -8.65 0.14
CA ARG A 81 -4.15 -7.74 -0.78
C ARG A 81 -3.44 -6.40 -0.87
N ILE A 82 -3.03 -5.83 0.26
CA ILE A 82 -2.23 -4.60 0.31
C ILE A 82 -0.91 -4.81 -0.45
N ASP A 83 -0.17 -5.90 -0.19
CA ASP A 83 1.06 -6.25 -0.93
C ASP A 83 0.80 -6.32 -2.44
N PHE A 84 -0.28 -6.98 -2.85
CA PHE A 84 -0.67 -7.07 -4.26
C PHE A 84 -0.99 -5.70 -4.88
N MET A 85 -1.72 -4.83 -4.18
CA MET A 85 -2.01 -3.46 -4.64
C MET A 85 -0.71 -2.66 -4.80
N LEU A 86 0.18 -2.71 -3.82
CA LEU A 86 1.48 -2.03 -3.82
C LEU A 86 2.35 -2.45 -5.00
N ARG A 87 2.46 -3.76 -5.25
CA ARG A 87 3.20 -4.29 -6.41
C ARG A 87 2.66 -3.83 -7.76
N ARG A 88 1.42 -3.36 -7.80
CA ARG A 88 0.78 -2.87 -9.02
C ARG A 88 0.88 -1.37 -9.23
N VAL A 89 1.23 -0.60 -8.20
CA VAL A 89 1.41 0.86 -8.28
C VAL A 89 2.30 1.28 -9.46
N PRO A 90 3.43 0.60 -9.76
CA PRO A 90 4.29 0.96 -10.91
C PRO A 90 3.64 0.77 -12.29
N TYR A 91 2.52 0.05 -12.40
CA TYR A 91 1.76 -0.04 -13.65
C TYR A 91 0.79 1.14 -13.84
N TYR A 92 0.52 1.90 -12.79
CA TYR A 92 -0.36 3.07 -12.82
C TYR A 92 0.43 4.39 -12.87
N PHE A 93 1.68 4.39 -12.39
CA PHE A 93 2.60 5.54 -12.38
C PHE A 93 3.99 5.07 -12.81
N PHE A 94 4.80 5.95 -13.44
CA PHE A 94 6.23 5.71 -13.65
C PHE A 94 6.99 5.77 -12.31
N SER A 95 6.68 4.85 -11.40
CA SER A 95 7.30 4.68 -10.09
C SER A 95 8.45 3.68 -10.21
N GLU A 96 9.60 3.99 -9.60
CA GLU A 96 10.76 3.08 -9.56
C GLU A 96 10.63 2.02 -8.44
N GLY A 97 9.56 2.05 -7.63
CA GLY A 97 9.33 1.14 -6.51
C GLY A 97 8.51 -0.12 -6.83
N GLY A 98 8.12 -0.88 -5.80
CA GLY A 98 7.02 -1.86 -5.89
C GLY A 98 7.38 -3.35 -5.93
N VAL A 99 8.65 -3.77 -6.06
CA VAL A 99 8.98 -5.22 -6.07
C VAL A 99 9.03 -5.82 -4.66
N SER A 100 9.51 -5.05 -3.68
CA SER A 100 9.59 -5.41 -2.27
C SER A 100 8.96 -4.31 -1.43
N ASN A 101 8.21 -4.68 -0.40
CA ASN A 101 7.57 -3.73 0.51
C ASN A 101 7.39 -4.32 1.91
N SER A 102 7.30 -3.43 2.90
CA SER A 102 7.24 -3.79 4.32
C SER A 102 6.01 -4.63 4.68
N VAL A 103 4.88 -4.41 4.01
CA VAL A 103 3.62 -5.13 4.28
C VAL A 103 3.74 -6.59 3.83
N GLY A 104 4.19 -6.82 2.60
CA GLY A 104 4.42 -8.16 2.05
C GLY A 104 5.51 -8.90 2.84
N ALA A 105 6.55 -8.21 3.29
CA ALA A 105 7.56 -8.79 4.18
C ALA A 105 6.93 -9.25 5.51
N ALA A 106 6.12 -8.40 6.14
CA ALA A 106 5.43 -8.74 7.38
C ALA A 106 4.51 -9.96 7.24
N ALA A 107 3.71 -10.02 6.17
CA ALA A 107 2.87 -11.17 5.86
C ALA A 107 3.68 -12.47 5.76
N ASN A 108 4.81 -12.43 5.04
CA ASN A 108 5.69 -13.59 4.92
C ASN A 108 6.31 -14.02 6.25
N TYR A 109 6.70 -13.06 7.11
CA TYR A 109 7.26 -13.39 8.42
C TYR A 109 6.23 -14.04 9.34
N ILE A 110 5.00 -13.53 9.33
CA ILE A 110 3.89 -14.09 10.11
C ILE A 110 3.55 -15.50 9.61
N GLU A 111 3.40 -15.69 8.30
CA GLU A 111 2.97 -16.98 7.72
C GLU A 111 4.05 -18.07 7.80
N ARG A 112 5.32 -17.71 7.57
CA ARG A 112 6.40 -18.69 7.32
C ARG A 112 7.55 -18.64 8.32
N GLY A 113 7.56 -17.63 9.19
CA GLY A 113 8.72 -17.33 10.02
C GLY A 113 9.90 -16.83 9.20
N THR A 114 11.00 -16.53 9.88
CA THR A 114 12.23 -16.05 9.25
C THR A 114 13.45 -16.24 10.15
N LYS A 115 14.64 -15.91 9.66
CA LYS A 115 15.84 -15.74 10.46
C LYS A 115 16.23 -14.27 10.49
N HIS A 116 16.40 -13.71 11.68
CA HIS A 116 16.82 -12.33 11.87
C HIS A 116 18.00 -12.26 12.85
N LYS A 117 19.12 -11.66 12.43
CA LYS A 117 20.34 -11.49 13.25
C LYS A 117 20.79 -12.78 13.96
N GLY A 118 20.67 -13.93 13.28
CA GLY A 118 21.05 -15.25 13.79
C GLY A 118 20.01 -15.95 14.66
N GLN A 119 18.90 -15.29 15.01
CA GLN A 119 17.77 -15.87 15.73
C GLN A 119 16.70 -16.36 14.75
N PHE A 120 16.16 -17.55 14.98
CA PHE A 120 14.98 -18.05 14.27
C PHE A 120 13.72 -17.46 14.91
N ILE A 121 12.85 -16.92 14.08
CA ILE A 121 11.52 -16.42 14.44
C ILE A 121 10.54 -17.39 13.79
N PRO A 122 9.79 -18.19 14.57
CA PRO A 122 8.83 -19.12 14.01
C PRO A 122 7.66 -18.39 13.33
N PRO A 123 6.92 -19.07 12.44
CA PRO A 123 5.59 -18.63 12.03
C PRO A 123 4.72 -18.31 13.25
N PHE A 124 3.80 -17.39 13.07
CA PHE A 124 2.82 -17.09 14.12
C PHE A 124 1.78 -18.21 14.12
N LEU A 125 1.09 -18.40 15.26
CA LEU A 125 0.00 -19.39 15.46
C LEU A 125 0.41 -20.83 15.80
N GLU A 126 1.69 -21.12 16.08
CA GLU A 126 2.10 -22.49 16.46
C GLU A 126 1.37 -23.01 17.72
N ASP A 127 1.12 -22.13 18.69
CA ASP A 127 0.58 -22.50 20.01
C ASP A 127 -0.87 -22.04 20.25
N GLY A 128 -1.55 -21.51 19.22
CA GLY A 128 -2.95 -21.05 19.32
C GLY A 128 -3.18 -19.85 20.24
N ARG A 129 -2.11 -19.11 20.61
CA ARG A 129 -2.15 -17.87 21.40
C ARG A 129 -1.08 -16.91 20.92
N LEU A 130 -1.31 -15.60 21.07
CA LEU A 130 -0.29 -14.58 20.80
C LEU A 130 0.61 -14.40 22.03
N ASN A 131 1.88 -14.78 21.89
CA ASN A 131 2.89 -14.53 22.90
C ASN A 131 3.35 -13.05 22.89
N GLY A 132 4.14 -12.64 23.88
CA GLY A 132 4.60 -11.25 24.03
C GLY A 132 5.36 -10.74 22.80
N GLN A 133 6.23 -11.58 22.22
CA GLN A 133 7.04 -11.21 21.05
C GLN A 133 6.17 -11.01 19.80
N GLU A 134 5.22 -11.91 19.55
CA GLU A 134 4.25 -11.80 18.46
C GLU A 134 3.39 -10.54 18.62
N ARG A 135 2.96 -10.22 19.83
CA ARG A 135 2.23 -8.96 20.09
C ARG A 135 3.09 -7.73 19.83
N ALA A 136 4.34 -7.72 20.28
CA ALA A 136 5.26 -6.60 20.03
C ALA A 136 5.45 -6.37 18.52
N PHE A 137 5.57 -7.46 17.75
CA PHE A 137 5.60 -7.39 16.29
C PHE A 137 4.32 -6.76 15.72
N LEU A 138 3.15 -7.27 16.13
CA LEU A 138 1.85 -6.80 15.62
C LEU A 138 1.60 -5.34 16.01
N GLN A 139 1.98 -4.91 17.22
CA GLN A 139 1.89 -3.51 17.66
C GLN A 139 2.74 -2.57 16.79
N GLU A 140 3.96 -3.01 16.45
CA GLU A 140 4.83 -2.24 15.57
C GLU A 140 4.27 -2.15 14.16
N LEU A 141 3.66 -3.25 13.66
CA LEU A 141 2.95 -3.27 12.40
C LEU A 141 1.72 -2.36 12.42
N ASN A 142 0.96 -2.29 13.53
CA ASN A 142 -0.13 -1.33 13.68
C ASN A 142 0.35 0.10 13.52
N SER A 143 1.41 0.41 14.26
CA SER A 143 1.99 1.74 14.31
C SER A 143 2.48 2.17 12.93
N PHE A 144 3.04 1.22 12.16
CA PHE A 144 3.41 1.41 10.77
C PHE A 144 2.20 1.68 9.86
N LEU A 145 1.13 0.87 9.93
CA LEU A 145 -0.05 1.06 9.08
C LEU A 145 -0.75 2.39 9.39
N LEU A 146 -0.83 2.77 10.67
CA LEU A 146 -1.31 4.09 11.10
C LEU A 146 -0.46 5.22 10.52
N GLN A 147 0.87 5.09 10.54
CA GLN A 147 1.78 6.09 9.93
C GLN A 147 1.51 6.23 8.43
N VAL A 148 1.30 5.12 7.71
CA VAL A 148 0.93 5.14 6.29
C VAL A 148 -0.40 5.86 6.09
N GLN A 149 -1.42 5.52 6.89
CA GLN A 149 -2.76 6.13 6.80
C GLN A 149 -2.72 7.64 7.06
N TYR A 150 -1.93 8.07 8.06
CA TYR A 150 -1.71 9.48 8.38
C TYR A 150 -0.98 10.21 7.26
N ALA A 151 0.02 9.58 6.65
CA ALA A 151 0.74 10.17 5.53
C ALA A 151 -0.14 10.35 4.28
N LEU A 152 -1.01 9.35 3.98
CA LEU A 152 -1.99 9.41 2.89
C LEU A 152 -2.98 10.57 3.08
N ASN A 153 -3.48 10.77 4.31
CA ASN A 153 -4.39 11.87 4.59
C ASN A 153 -3.68 13.19 4.93
N GLY A 154 -2.39 13.19 5.28
CA GLY A 154 -1.75 14.37 5.89
C GLY A 154 -2.45 14.87 7.15
N LEU A 155 -3.15 13.98 7.87
CA LEU A 155 -3.82 14.27 9.12
C LEU A 155 -2.97 13.74 10.27
N GLU A 156 -3.08 14.37 11.44
CA GLU A 156 -2.45 13.89 12.68
C GLU A 156 -3.23 12.74 13.33
N LYS A 157 -4.38 12.35 12.76
CA LYS A 157 -5.29 11.33 13.28
C LYS A 157 -5.92 10.51 12.16
N ARG A 158 -6.37 9.30 12.53
CA ARG A 158 -7.08 8.37 11.66
C ARG A 158 -8.35 9.04 11.13
N SER A 159 -8.59 8.93 9.83
CA SER A 159 -9.85 9.31 9.19
C SER A 159 -10.54 8.07 8.66
N ASP A 160 -11.86 8.05 8.65
CA ASP A 160 -12.63 6.95 8.03
C ASP A 160 -12.86 7.20 6.53
N VAL A 161 -12.41 8.36 6.03
CA VAL A 161 -12.63 8.79 4.65
C VAL A 161 -11.32 9.28 4.02
N PRO A 162 -10.98 8.80 2.80
CA PRO A 162 -9.80 9.25 2.08
C PRO A 162 -9.93 10.70 1.60
N ILE A 163 -8.81 11.42 1.54
CA ILE A 163 -8.76 12.77 0.95
C ILE A 163 -8.87 12.69 -0.58
N ARG A 164 -9.86 13.39 -1.13
CA ARG A 164 -10.15 13.39 -2.59
C ARG A 164 -9.09 14.08 -3.45
N ASP A 165 -8.26 14.92 -2.84
CA ASP A 165 -7.27 15.76 -3.53
C ASP A 165 -5.83 15.20 -3.44
N LEU A 166 -5.66 13.94 -3.02
CA LEU A 166 -4.34 13.33 -3.06
C LEU A 166 -3.93 13.10 -4.51
N ASP A 167 -2.93 13.84 -5.00
CA ASP A 167 -2.40 13.61 -6.34
C ASP A 167 -1.45 12.39 -6.40
N LYS A 168 -1.21 11.91 -7.63
CA LYS A 168 -0.37 10.74 -7.92
C LYS A 168 1.05 10.89 -7.37
N VAL A 169 1.62 12.09 -7.41
CA VAL A 169 3.00 12.38 -6.99
C VAL A 169 3.13 12.28 -5.48
N ARG A 170 2.14 12.82 -4.75
CA ARG A 170 2.10 12.73 -3.30
C ARG A 170 1.87 11.29 -2.84
N PHE A 171 0.97 10.56 -3.50
CA PHE A 171 0.75 9.13 -3.22
C PHE A 171 2.04 8.31 -3.38
N ASP A 172 2.70 8.44 -4.53
CA ASP A 172 3.96 7.73 -4.81
C ASP A 172 5.07 8.08 -3.81
N ARG A 173 5.18 9.36 -3.42
CA ARG A 173 6.11 9.80 -2.37
C ARG A 173 5.82 9.12 -1.04
N VAL A 174 4.55 9.10 -0.60
CA VAL A 174 4.16 8.44 0.65
C VAL A 174 4.58 6.97 0.64
N LEU A 175 4.31 6.26 -0.46
CA LEU A 175 4.69 4.85 -0.57
C LEU A 175 6.21 4.64 -0.59
N THR A 176 6.94 5.47 -1.32
CA THR A 176 8.41 5.37 -1.41
C THR A 176 9.07 5.63 -0.07
N GLU A 177 8.65 6.68 0.64
CA GLU A 177 9.25 7.08 1.91
C GLU A 177 8.89 6.13 3.05
N ASN A 178 7.66 5.60 3.06
CA ASN A 178 7.11 4.88 4.22
C ASN A 178 6.94 3.38 3.98
N VAL A 179 6.64 2.92 2.76
CA VAL A 179 6.22 1.53 2.52
C VAL A 179 7.33 0.70 1.87
N TYR A 180 7.98 1.25 0.85
CA TYR A 180 9.06 0.59 0.09
C TYR A 180 10.44 0.73 0.71
N ASN A 181 10.58 1.58 1.73
CA ASN A 181 11.85 1.81 2.38
C ASN A 181 12.30 0.56 3.16
N GLU A 182 13.40 -0.05 2.71
CA GLU A 182 13.93 -1.29 3.28
C GLU A 182 14.30 -1.20 4.75
N ILE A 183 14.54 0.01 5.29
CA ILE A 183 14.78 0.21 6.72
C ILE A 183 13.59 -0.31 7.54
N TYR A 184 12.37 -0.16 7.03
CA TYR A 184 11.16 -0.63 7.72
C TYR A 184 10.94 -2.14 7.58
N HIS A 185 11.59 -2.83 6.63
CA HIS A 185 11.45 -4.28 6.44
C HIS A 185 11.83 -5.09 7.68
N TYR A 186 12.72 -4.57 8.52
CA TYR A 186 13.21 -5.27 9.71
C TYR A 186 12.63 -4.72 11.02
N ARG A 187 11.95 -3.57 11.00
CA ARG A 187 11.48 -2.87 12.21
C ARG A 187 10.57 -3.76 13.07
N PHE A 188 9.69 -4.54 12.44
CA PHE A 188 8.79 -5.46 13.14
C PHE A 188 9.55 -6.62 13.81
N LEU A 189 10.57 -7.15 13.13
CA LEU A 189 11.43 -8.21 13.65
C LEU A 189 12.31 -7.70 14.80
N GLU A 190 12.73 -6.43 14.75
CA GLU A 190 13.46 -5.79 15.85
C GLU A 190 12.59 -5.67 17.10
N ALA A 191 11.31 -5.29 16.96
CA ALA A 191 10.35 -5.27 18.06
C ALA A 191 10.17 -6.68 18.68
N TYR A 192 9.97 -7.70 17.83
CA TYR A 192 9.87 -9.11 18.26
C TYR A 192 11.08 -9.58 19.08
N VAL A 193 12.29 -9.30 18.58
CA VAL A 193 13.54 -9.74 19.22
C VAL A 193 13.81 -8.95 20.51
N LYS A 194 13.47 -7.67 20.54
CA LYS A 194 13.64 -6.82 21.74
C LYS A 194 12.81 -7.36 22.90
N GLU A 195 11.52 -7.64 22.68
CA GLU A 195 10.63 -8.18 23.72
C GLU A 195 11.13 -9.50 24.30
N GLY A 196 11.66 -10.39 23.44
CA GLY A 196 12.22 -11.68 23.87
C GLY A 196 13.49 -11.55 24.72
N LYS A 197 14.22 -10.43 24.62
CA LYS A 197 15.38 -10.16 25.49
C LYS A 197 14.97 -9.57 26.83
N GLU A 198 13.87 -8.84 26.88
CA GLU A 198 13.36 -8.23 28.13
C GLU A 198 12.58 -9.23 28.99
N SER A 199 12.10 -10.33 28.38
CA SER A 199 11.37 -11.42 29.05
C SER A 199 12.27 -12.54 29.62
N ASN A 200 13.59 -12.47 29.43
CA ASN A 200 14.60 -13.43 29.93
C ASN A 200 15.43 -12.81 31.05
#